data_AF-A0A559QLH6-F1
#
_entry.id   AF-A0A559QLH6-F1
#
_cell.length_a   1.000
_cell.length_b   1.000
_cell.length_c   1.000
_cell.angle_alpha   90.00
_cell.angle_beta   90.00
_cell.angle_gamma   90.00
#
_symmetry.space_group_name_H-M   'P 1'
#
loop_
_entity.id
_entity.type
_entity.pdbx_description
1 polymer ?
#
loop_
_entity_poly.entity_id
_entity_poly.type
_entity_poly.pdbx_seq_one_letter_code
_entity_poly.pdbx_strand_id
1 'polypeptide(L)'
;MDEAKKKQFHKIFGKQNTRITYKRTDFNDYVLMSLATAAVLYFIYGSTNIVTVIGVALCIFMPISFVVRHGVSLRFPVTLKRPQDVIYVIVYKLLNLKIGYFLAVVLLLFENYIIKITPDWPHYLNFTNQAVLYLFYLHLALISLYRTYILFAHLKERNHVRAVLMDTVWANHLKQQPNITFEIIHAYITGLLTHVVLVAPWFFVITHLNFSLVLLPIVCVLNILIFLRTLKDYNAWFYRDHWLGHNSEVDFLYLHGTHHDAIPSGLIGVSGNGFLEGFFRHAMGGPTPFFNPIITFMLYTMDVKNDIDFHQYIPGVFPKLTREFNEIQQHSIHHFGKLKPYGFGLNFDKPDLSEDIQKQFKIFPDSLKQSAKLDEELNGFQWDNSKHKWYLELFDKYNK
;
A
#
# COMPACT_ATOMS: atom_id res chain seq x y z
N MET A 1 -9.57 7.06 -24.44
CA MET A 1 -10.90 7.03 -23.77
C MET A 1 -11.71 8.30 -24.09
N ASP A 2 -13.04 8.22 -24.24
CA ASP A 2 -13.90 9.41 -24.42
C ASP A 2 -14.02 10.27 -23.14
N GLU A 3 -14.41 11.54 -23.29
CA GLU A 3 -14.49 12.50 -22.17
C GLU A 3 -15.54 12.14 -21.10
N ALA A 4 -16.62 11.45 -21.46
CA ALA A 4 -17.65 11.06 -20.50
C ALA A 4 -17.10 9.99 -19.54
N LYS A 5 -16.36 9.01 -20.06
CA LYS A 5 -15.68 7.99 -19.26
C LYS A 5 -14.57 8.57 -18.38
N LYS A 6 -13.80 9.56 -18.88
CA LYS A 6 -12.82 10.27 -18.04
C LYS A 6 -13.49 10.98 -16.87
N LYS A 7 -14.57 11.73 -17.12
CA LYS A 7 -15.36 12.39 -16.07
C LYS A 7 -15.94 11.40 -15.05
N GLN A 8 -16.36 10.21 -15.51
CA GLN A 8 -16.80 9.15 -14.61
C GLN A 8 -15.65 8.65 -13.73
N PHE A 9 -14.45 8.48 -14.30
CA PHE A 9 -13.25 8.03 -13.58
C PHE A 9 -12.78 9.02 -12.52
N HIS A 10 -12.97 10.32 -12.76
CA HIS A 10 -12.62 11.40 -11.84
C HIS A 10 -13.83 11.97 -11.09
N LYS A 11 -14.93 11.21 -11.00
CA LYS A 11 -16.11 11.65 -10.27
C LYS A 11 -15.81 11.75 -8.77
N ILE A 12 -16.15 12.88 -8.16
CA ILE A 12 -16.16 13.08 -6.71
C ILE A 12 -17.55 13.58 -6.31
N PHE A 13 -18.18 12.86 -5.39
CA PHE A 13 -19.24 13.35 -4.51
C PHE A 13 -18.64 14.32 -3.47
N GLY A 14 -19.17 15.53 -3.42
CA GLY A 14 -18.70 16.57 -2.50
C GLY A 14 -17.56 17.43 -3.05
N LYS A 15 -16.78 18.02 -2.15
CA LYS A 15 -15.74 19.00 -2.50
C LYS A 15 -14.42 18.29 -2.83
N GLN A 16 -13.94 18.48 -4.05
CA GLN A 16 -12.57 18.11 -4.40
C GLN A 16 -11.57 19.01 -3.67
N ASN A 17 -10.58 18.39 -3.05
CA ASN A 17 -9.49 19.10 -2.38
C ASN A 17 -8.20 18.30 -2.56
N THR A 18 -7.31 18.83 -3.40
CA THR A 18 -6.09 18.13 -3.74
C THR A 18 -5.06 18.27 -2.61
N ARG A 19 -4.51 17.13 -2.17
CA ARG A 19 -3.60 17.05 -1.03
C ARG A 19 -2.41 16.16 -1.31
N ILE A 20 -1.27 16.50 -0.72
CA ILE A 20 -0.03 15.72 -0.80
C ILE A 20 0.72 15.65 0.53
N THR A 21 0.47 16.59 1.44
CA THR A 21 1.04 16.59 2.78
C THR A 21 -0.01 16.90 3.84
N TYR A 22 0.28 16.48 5.06
CA TYR A 22 -0.40 16.99 6.24
C TYR A 22 0.03 18.44 6.55
N LYS A 23 -0.81 19.12 7.31
CA LYS A 23 -0.63 20.46 7.85
C LYS A 23 -0.85 20.38 9.35
N ARG A 24 -0.27 21.30 10.12
CA ARG A 24 -0.50 21.42 11.58
C ARG A 24 -1.98 21.38 12.00
N THR A 25 -2.89 21.81 11.12
CA THR A 25 -4.33 21.88 11.35
C THR A 25 -5.06 20.55 11.24
N ASP A 26 -4.38 19.51 10.76
CA ASP A 26 -4.94 18.17 10.57
C ASP A 26 -4.71 17.27 11.79
N PHE A 27 -4.07 17.78 12.86
CA PHE A 27 -3.69 17.00 14.03
C PHE A 27 -4.86 16.21 14.63
N ASN A 28 -6.04 16.83 14.77
CA ASN A 28 -7.20 16.16 15.33
C ASN A 28 -7.73 15.02 14.42
N ASP A 29 -7.74 15.21 13.10
CA ASP A 29 -8.10 14.16 12.15
C ASP A 29 -7.07 13.01 12.19
N TYR A 30 -5.79 13.33 12.32
CA TYR A 30 -4.70 12.36 12.43
C TYR A 30 -4.79 11.51 13.72
N VAL A 31 -5.12 12.15 14.86
CA VAL A 31 -5.40 11.44 16.13
C VAL A 31 -6.61 10.52 15.97
N LEU A 32 -7.71 10.99 15.38
CA LEU A 32 -8.89 10.17 15.17
C LEU A 32 -8.61 8.97 14.24
N MET A 33 -7.85 9.18 13.17
CA MET A 33 -7.40 8.12 12.27
C MET A 33 -6.52 7.09 13.01
N SER A 34 -5.62 7.54 13.89
CA SER A 34 -4.77 6.66 14.71
C SER A 34 -5.60 5.84 15.71
N LEU A 35 -6.62 6.45 16.33
CA LEU A 35 -7.56 5.76 17.22
C LEU A 35 -8.43 4.75 16.47
N ALA A 36 -8.93 5.10 15.30
CA ALA A 36 -9.69 4.18 14.45
C ALA A 36 -8.82 3.01 13.99
N THR A 37 -7.54 3.26 13.67
CA THR A 37 -6.57 2.21 13.36
C THR A 37 -6.36 1.28 14.56
N ALA A 38 -6.12 1.83 15.75
CA ALA A 38 -6.00 1.05 16.98
C ALA A 38 -7.27 0.21 17.27
N ALA A 39 -8.46 0.75 17.01
CA ALA A 39 -9.72 0.05 17.16
C ALA A 39 -9.82 -1.14 16.17
N VAL A 40 -9.46 -0.95 14.90
CA VAL A 40 -9.41 -2.04 13.91
C VAL A 40 -8.50 -3.16 14.41
N LEU A 41 -7.31 -2.82 14.91
CA LEU A 41 -6.38 -3.83 15.44
C LEU A 41 -6.98 -4.58 16.64
N TYR A 42 -7.57 -3.85 17.58
CA TYR A 42 -8.20 -4.44 18.76
C TYR A 42 -9.33 -5.41 18.40
N PHE A 43 -10.23 -5.01 17.49
CA PHE A 43 -11.38 -5.82 17.12
C PHE A 43 -11.04 -7.01 16.22
N ILE A 44 -9.99 -6.92 15.40
CA ILE A 44 -9.60 -8.00 14.48
C ILE A 44 -8.66 -9.00 15.15
N TYR A 45 -7.62 -8.54 15.82
CA TYR A 45 -6.60 -9.41 16.41
C TYR A 45 -6.94 -9.84 17.84
N GLY A 46 -7.76 -9.06 18.56
CA GLY A 46 -8.10 -9.26 19.96
C GLY A 46 -7.16 -8.54 20.93
N SER A 47 -7.65 -8.21 22.12
CA SER A 47 -6.96 -7.38 23.11
C SER A 47 -5.65 -7.98 23.65
N THR A 48 -5.54 -9.30 23.67
CA THR A 48 -4.39 -10.04 24.21
C THR A 48 -3.37 -10.44 23.14
N ASN A 49 -3.68 -10.22 21.86
CA ASN A 49 -2.78 -10.57 20.78
C ASN A 49 -1.59 -9.60 20.73
N ILE A 50 -0.37 -10.14 20.63
CA ILE A 50 0.86 -9.36 20.57
C ILE A 50 0.87 -8.35 19.42
N VAL A 51 0.22 -8.68 18.30
CA VAL A 51 0.08 -7.79 17.14
C VAL A 51 -0.74 -6.55 17.50
N THR A 52 -1.80 -6.69 18.30
CA THR A 52 -2.58 -5.57 18.83
C THR A 52 -1.72 -4.69 19.73
N VAL A 53 -0.99 -5.27 20.67
CA VAL A 53 -0.14 -4.53 21.62
C VAL A 53 0.89 -3.70 20.87
N ILE A 54 1.61 -4.32 19.92
CA ILE A 54 2.59 -3.64 19.08
C ILE A 54 1.91 -2.54 18.26
N GLY A 55 0.84 -2.86 17.54
CA GLY A 55 0.19 -1.90 16.64
C GLY A 55 -0.46 -0.73 17.37
N VAL A 56 -1.01 -0.92 18.58
CA VAL A 56 -1.50 0.18 19.43
C VAL A 56 -0.35 1.07 19.90
N ALA A 57 0.79 0.49 20.29
CA ALA A 57 1.98 1.27 20.64
C ALA A 57 2.48 2.11 19.46
N LEU A 58 2.50 1.54 18.24
CA LEU A 58 2.80 2.29 17.02
C LEU A 58 1.77 3.41 16.77
N CYS A 59 0.47 3.13 16.95
CA CYS A 59 -0.60 4.15 16.83
C CYS A 59 -0.42 5.31 17.81
N ILE A 60 0.14 5.09 19.01
CA ILE A 60 0.45 6.16 19.98
C ILE A 60 1.66 6.99 19.51
N PHE A 61 2.67 6.32 18.96
CA PHE A 61 3.86 7.00 18.43
C PHE A 61 3.54 7.94 17.26
N MET A 62 2.54 7.62 16.43
CA MET A 62 2.22 8.41 15.24
C MET A 62 1.75 9.85 15.57
N PRO A 63 0.77 10.11 16.45
CA PRO A 63 0.43 11.47 16.88
C PRO A 63 1.58 12.22 17.53
N ILE A 64 2.41 11.55 18.33
CA ILE A 64 3.61 12.18 18.93
C ILE A 64 4.55 12.66 17.82
N SER A 65 4.78 11.82 16.82
CA SER A 65 5.60 12.18 15.67
C SER A 65 4.99 13.32 14.87
N PHE A 66 3.67 13.33 14.70
CA PHE A 66 2.98 14.43 14.05
C PHE A 66 3.25 15.76 14.75
N VAL A 67 3.18 15.81 16.10
CA VAL A 67 3.49 17.02 16.88
C VAL A 67 4.92 17.50 16.62
N VAL A 68 5.89 16.58 16.64
CA VAL A 68 7.31 16.91 16.42
C VAL A 68 7.53 17.48 15.02
N ARG A 69 6.86 16.92 14.00
CA ARG A 69 7.12 17.20 12.59
C ARG A 69 6.32 18.39 12.06
N HIS A 70 5.05 18.48 12.41
CA HIS A 70 4.12 19.47 11.87
C HIS A 70 3.70 20.53 12.89
N GLY A 71 3.90 20.26 14.17
CA GLY A 71 3.28 21.03 15.25
C GLY A 71 1.77 20.75 15.36
N VAL A 72 1.10 21.52 16.22
CA VAL A 72 -0.32 21.33 16.53
C VAL A 72 -1.11 22.61 16.28
N SER A 73 -2.23 22.46 15.60
CA SER A 73 -3.31 23.45 15.57
C SER A 73 -4.64 22.73 15.69
N LEU A 74 -5.31 22.93 16.82
CA LEU A 74 -6.59 22.29 17.08
C LEU A 74 -7.65 22.87 16.15
N ARG A 75 -8.26 22.00 15.36
CA ARG A 75 -9.43 22.32 14.54
C ARG A 75 -10.46 21.22 14.68
N PHE A 76 -11.72 21.61 14.56
CA PHE A 76 -12.79 20.62 14.57
C PHE A 76 -12.63 19.66 13.36
N PRO A 77 -12.59 18.33 13.58
CA PRO A 77 -12.28 17.33 12.56
C PRO A 77 -13.19 17.40 11.33
N VAL A 78 -12.64 17.07 10.16
CA VAL A 78 -13.36 17.09 8.90
C VAL A 78 -14.53 16.12 8.91
N THR A 79 -14.34 14.91 9.45
CA THR A 79 -15.37 13.86 9.53
C THR A 79 -16.55 14.25 10.41
N LEU A 80 -16.35 15.11 11.41
CA LEU A 80 -17.43 15.63 12.25
C LEU A 80 -18.12 16.84 11.61
N LYS A 81 -17.42 17.64 10.81
CA LYS A 81 -18.05 18.74 10.02
C LYS A 81 -18.88 18.23 8.86
N ARG A 82 -18.41 17.15 8.23
CA ARG A 82 -18.96 16.58 7.00
C ARG A 82 -19.05 15.05 7.13
N PRO A 83 -19.95 14.54 7.99
CA PRO A 83 -20.09 13.10 8.19
C PRO A 83 -20.46 12.35 6.90
N GLN A 84 -21.15 13.01 5.96
CA GLN A 84 -21.46 12.45 4.65
C GLN A 84 -20.22 12.08 3.83
N ASP A 85 -19.08 12.76 4.03
CA ASP A 85 -17.85 12.46 3.28
C ASP A 85 -17.31 11.07 3.67
N VAL A 86 -17.57 10.59 4.89
CA VAL A 86 -17.25 9.20 5.31
C VAL A 86 -18.09 8.19 4.52
N ILE A 87 -19.36 8.48 4.29
CA ILE A 87 -20.24 7.63 3.47
C ILE A 87 -19.73 7.61 2.03
N TYR A 88 -19.29 8.76 1.50
CA TYR A 88 -18.74 8.82 0.14
C TYR A 88 -17.48 7.97 -0.02
N VAL A 89 -16.58 7.94 0.97
CA VAL A 89 -15.43 7.03 0.99
C VAL A 89 -15.88 5.58 0.78
N ILE A 90 -16.86 5.11 1.58
CA ILE A 90 -17.38 3.74 1.48
C ILE A 90 -17.99 3.49 0.10
N VAL A 91 -18.82 4.42 -0.39
CA VAL A 91 -19.44 4.33 -1.72
C VAL A 91 -18.38 4.24 -2.82
N TYR A 92 -17.28 5.01 -2.74
CA TYR A 92 -16.21 4.91 -3.72
C TYR A 92 -15.53 3.54 -3.72
N LYS A 93 -15.24 2.97 -2.54
CA LYS A 93 -14.64 1.63 -2.45
C LYS A 93 -15.57 0.58 -3.06
N LEU A 94 -16.87 0.63 -2.74
CA LEU A 94 -17.89 -0.26 -3.32
C LEU A 94 -18.00 -0.13 -4.84
N LEU A 95 -18.05 1.11 -5.36
CA LEU A 95 -18.10 1.37 -6.81
C LEU A 95 -16.81 0.97 -7.54
N ASN A 96 -15.70 0.85 -6.82
CA ASN A 96 -14.42 0.42 -7.39
C ASN A 96 -14.21 -1.11 -7.33
N LEU A 97 -15.08 -1.87 -6.66
CA LEU A 97 -14.97 -3.34 -6.59
C LEU A 97 -14.95 -3.98 -7.98
N LYS A 98 -14.09 -5.00 -8.13
CA LYS A 98 -13.93 -5.76 -9.38
C LYS A 98 -14.43 -7.19 -9.22
N ILE A 99 -14.75 -7.84 -10.33
CA ILE A 99 -15.29 -9.21 -10.33
C ILE A 99 -14.39 -10.22 -9.61
N GLY A 100 -13.06 -10.02 -9.66
CA GLY A 100 -12.10 -10.88 -8.96
C GLY A 100 -12.33 -10.96 -7.45
N TYR A 101 -12.72 -9.84 -6.82
CA TYR A 101 -13.09 -9.79 -5.40
C TYR A 101 -14.26 -10.72 -5.10
N PHE A 102 -15.36 -10.61 -5.85
CA PHE A 102 -16.55 -11.43 -5.64
C PHE A 102 -16.28 -12.91 -5.90
N LEU A 103 -15.49 -13.25 -6.92
CA LEU A 103 -15.12 -14.64 -7.21
C LEU A 103 -14.33 -15.27 -6.05
N ALA A 104 -13.40 -14.52 -5.45
CA ALA A 104 -12.62 -15.00 -4.31
C ALA A 104 -13.50 -15.26 -3.08
N VAL A 105 -14.40 -14.32 -2.75
CA VAL A 105 -15.36 -14.47 -1.65
C VAL A 105 -16.29 -15.66 -1.89
N VAL A 106 -16.85 -15.78 -3.09
CA VAL A 106 -17.75 -16.91 -3.43
C VAL A 106 -17.02 -18.24 -3.34
N LEU A 107 -15.78 -18.33 -3.82
CA LEU A 107 -14.99 -19.55 -3.73
C LEU A 107 -14.70 -19.96 -2.28
N LEU A 108 -14.32 -19.00 -1.43
CA LEU A 108 -14.09 -19.22 -0.01
C LEU A 108 -15.35 -19.69 0.72
N LEU A 109 -16.50 -19.04 0.45
CA LEU A 109 -17.79 -19.44 1.02
C LEU A 109 -18.24 -20.81 0.52
N PHE A 110 -17.98 -21.12 -0.75
CA PHE A 110 -18.28 -22.42 -1.34
C PHE A 110 -17.43 -23.54 -0.73
N GLU A 111 -16.14 -23.31 -0.51
CA GLU A 111 -15.28 -24.25 0.24
C GLU A 111 -15.84 -24.52 1.63
N ASN A 112 -16.21 -23.48 2.38
CA ASN A 112 -16.79 -23.62 3.72
C ASN A 112 -18.17 -24.31 3.70
N TYR A 113 -18.96 -24.10 2.64
CA TYR A 113 -20.20 -24.84 2.42
C TYR A 113 -19.93 -26.33 2.19
N ILE A 114 -18.95 -26.69 1.35
CA ILE A 114 -18.57 -28.09 1.13
C ILE A 114 -18.14 -28.73 2.44
N ILE A 115 -17.23 -28.11 3.19
CA ILE A 115 -16.78 -28.60 4.51
C ILE A 115 -17.97 -28.91 5.42
N LYS A 116 -19.00 -28.05 5.42
CA LYS A 116 -20.20 -28.23 6.23
C LYS A 116 -21.06 -29.41 5.77
N ILE A 117 -21.19 -29.65 4.47
CA ILE A 117 -22.04 -30.73 3.92
C ILE A 117 -21.31 -32.07 3.75
N THR A 118 -19.97 -32.10 3.85
CA THR A 118 -19.15 -33.32 3.81
C THR A 118 -18.35 -33.53 5.10
N PRO A 119 -18.98 -33.60 6.29
CA PRO A 119 -18.25 -33.72 7.56
C PRO A 119 -17.38 -34.98 7.65
N ASP A 120 -17.73 -36.04 6.91
CA ASP A 120 -16.99 -37.31 6.90
C ASP A 120 -15.75 -37.29 5.99
N TRP A 121 -15.55 -36.24 5.19
CA TRP A 121 -14.35 -36.11 4.38
C TRP A 121 -13.15 -35.70 5.23
N PRO A 122 -11.93 -36.14 4.88
CA PRO A 122 -10.75 -35.86 5.67
C PRO A 122 -10.26 -34.43 5.44
N HIS A 123 -11.02 -33.42 5.88
CA HIS A 123 -10.68 -32.00 5.68
C HIS A 123 -9.46 -31.54 6.50
N TYR A 124 -9.10 -32.27 7.58
CA TYR A 124 -7.98 -31.99 8.49
C TYR A 124 -7.98 -30.58 9.11
N LEU A 125 -9.16 -30.09 9.52
CA LEU A 125 -9.36 -28.71 9.97
C LEU A 125 -8.43 -28.27 11.12
N ASN A 126 -8.13 -29.15 12.09
CA ASN A 126 -7.21 -28.82 13.18
C ASN A 126 -5.79 -28.51 12.67
N PHE A 127 -5.31 -29.31 11.71
CA PHE A 127 -3.99 -29.11 11.11
C PHE A 127 -3.97 -27.84 10.27
N THR A 128 -4.99 -27.64 9.41
CA THR A 128 -5.03 -26.47 8.54
C THR A 128 -5.16 -25.19 9.38
N ASN A 129 -6.04 -25.13 10.39
CA ASN A 129 -6.20 -23.97 11.25
C ASN A 129 -4.90 -23.57 11.99
N GLN A 130 -4.05 -24.53 12.37
CA GLN A 130 -2.72 -24.22 12.92
C GLN A 130 -1.73 -23.75 11.84
N ALA A 131 -1.66 -24.45 10.71
CA ALA A 131 -0.73 -24.14 9.63
C ALA A 131 -0.96 -22.73 9.06
N VAL A 132 -2.22 -22.31 8.90
CA VAL A 132 -2.57 -21.00 8.35
C VAL A 132 -2.15 -19.85 9.28
N LEU A 133 -2.22 -20.06 10.60
CA LEU A 133 -1.70 -19.11 11.59
C LEU A 133 -0.17 -19.02 11.53
N TYR A 134 0.52 -20.15 11.38
CA TYR A 134 1.98 -20.13 11.20
C TYR A 134 2.40 -19.40 9.93
N LEU A 135 1.70 -19.59 8.80
CA LEU A 135 1.95 -18.84 7.58
C LEU A 135 1.75 -17.33 7.77
N PHE A 136 0.70 -16.93 8.48
CA PHE A 136 0.45 -15.53 8.81
C PHE A 136 1.60 -14.90 9.62
N TYR A 137 2.01 -15.54 10.72
CA TYR A 137 3.11 -15.03 11.54
C TYR A 137 4.47 -15.11 10.85
N LEU A 138 4.70 -16.14 10.02
CA LEU A 138 5.90 -16.25 9.20
C LEU A 138 6.00 -15.09 8.22
N HIS A 139 4.90 -14.71 7.55
CA HIS A 139 4.86 -13.55 6.67
C HIS A 139 5.22 -12.25 7.42
N LEU A 140 4.58 -12.02 8.57
CA LEU A 140 4.88 -10.86 9.42
C LEU A 140 6.36 -10.82 9.83
N ALA A 141 6.91 -11.96 10.27
CA ALA A 141 8.30 -12.06 10.68
C ALA A 141 9.27 -11.79 9.52
N LEU A 142 9.07 -12.43 8.36
CA LEU A 142 9.95 -12.27 7.20
C LEU A 142 10.01 -10.82 6.71
N ILE A 143 8.86 -10.17 6.53
CA ILE A 143 8.80 -8.79 6.08
C ILE A 143 9.33 -7.83 7.15
N SER A 144 9.04 -8.07 8.44
CA SER A 144 9.55 -7.22 9.52
C SER A 144 11.08 -7.30 9.63
N LEU A 145 11.65 -8.50 9.52
CA LEU A 145 13.11 -8.69 9.49
C LEU A 145 13.73 -8.02 8.27
N TYR A 146 13.12 -8.16 7.10
CA TYR A 146 13.56 -7.50 5.88
C TYR A 146 13.57 -5.97 6.03
N ARG A 147 12.46 -5.39 6.52
CA ARG A 147 12.33 -3.95 6.79
C ARG A 147 13.31 -3.48 7.88
N THR A 148 13.57 -4.30 8.89
CA THR A 148 14.56 -4.01 9.95
C THR A 148 15.98 -3.94 9.37
N TYR A 149 16.33 -4.83 8.44
CA TYR A 149 17.61 -4.76 7.76
C TYR A 149 17.76 -3.47 6.94
N ILE A 150 16.70 -3.04 6.25
CA ILE A 150 16.64 -1.76 5.53
C ILE A 150 16.82 -0.58 6.50
N LEU A 151 16.21 -0.64 7.69
CA LEU A 151 16.37 0.38 8.73
C LEU A 151 17.83 0.53 9.12
N PHE A 152 18.53 -0.58 9.39
CA PHE A 152 19.96 -0.55 9.72
C PHE A 152 20.80 0.05 8.59
N ALA A 153 20.51 -0.31 7.33
CA ALA A 153 21.20 0.27 6.18
C ALA A 153 21.01 1.79 6.09
N HIS A 154 19.78 2.28 6.27
CA HIS A 154 19.48 3.72 6.26
C HIS A 154 20.11 4.47 7.44
N LEU A 155 20.12 3.89 8.64
CA LEU A 155 20.73 4.50 9.82
C LEU A 155 22.26 4.58 9.71
N LYS A 156 22.89 3.57 9.10
CA LYS A 156 24.32 3.56 8.81
C LYS A 156 24.68 4.64 7.79
N GLU A 157 23.88 4.77 6.74
CA GLU A 157 24.07 5.74 5.65
C GLU A 157 23.29 7.06 5.87
N ARG A 158 22.94 7.40 7.12
CA ARG A 158 22.02 8.52 7.43
C ARG A 158 22.46 9.87 6.87
N ASN A 159 23.76 10.11 6.73
CA ASN A 159 24.29 11.34 6.14
C ASN A 159 24.04 11.39 4.63
N HIS A 160 24.17 10.25 3.96
CA HIS A 160 23.84 10.10 2.54
C HIS A 160 22.33 10.25 2.32
N VAL A 161 21.50 9.59 3.14
CA VAL A 161 20.04 9.77 3.12
C VAL A 161 19.68 11.25 3.27
N ARG A 162 20.30 11.95 4.23
CA ARG A 162 20.09 13.40 4.41
C ARG A 162 20.51 14.18 3.17
N ALA A 163 21.68 13.91 2.61
CA ALA A 163 22.18 14.62 1.43
C ALA A 163 21.24 14.48 0.23
N VAL A 164 20.77 13.26 -0.06
CA VAL A 164 19.75 13.00 -1.11
C VAL A 164 18.50 13.85 -0.85
N LEU A 165 17.91 13.78 0.35
CA LEU A 165 16.66 14.48 0.66
C LEU A 165 16.78 16.01 0.63
N MET A 166 17.97 16.55 0.93
CA MET A 166 18.26 17.99 0.85
C MET A 166 18.25 18.54 -0.59
N ASP A 167 18.34 17.67 -1.60
CA ASP A 167 18.21 18.03 -3.03
C ASP A 167 16.77 17.87 -3.55
N THR A 168 15.81 17.64 -2.65
CA THR A 168 14.38 17.43 -2.98
C THR A 168 13.49 18.42 -2.24
N VAL A 169 12.17 18.28 -2.40
CA VAL A 169 11.19 19.09 -1.65
C VAL A 169 11.29 18.93 -0.12
N TRP A 170 11.91 17.85 0.36
CA TRP A 170 12.14 17.57 1.78
C TRP A 170 13.17 18.48 2.44
N ALA A 171 13.95 19.23 1.66
CA ALA A 171 14.95 20.16 2.17
C ALA A 171 14.36 21.18 3.15
N ASN A 172 13.14 21.66 2.90
CA ASN A 172 12.48 22.64 3.77
C ASN A 172 12.14 22.03 5.13
N HIS A 173 11.64 20.79 5.14
CA HIS A 173 11.35 20.04 6.37
C HIS A 173 12.64 19.75 7.15
N LEU A 174 13.66 19.23 6.48
CA LEU A 174 14.94 18.84 7.10
C LEU A 174 15.80 20.02 7.59
N LYS A 175 15.52 21.24 7.13
CA LYS A 175 16.10 22.48 7.68
C LYS A 175 15.45 22.88 9.01
N GLN A 176 14.15 22.63 9.17
CA GLN A 176 13.40 22.92 10.40
C GLN A 176 13.61 21.84 11.46
N GLN A 177 13.67 20.57 11.03
CA GLN A 177 13.93 19.42 11.87
C GLN A 177 15.21 18.69 11.37
N PRO A 178 16.39 19.00 11.93
CA PRO A 178 17.65 18.49 11.41
C PRO A 178 17.91 17.01 11.69
N ASN A 179 17.12 16.37 12.56
CA ASN A 179 17.37 14.99 12.99
C ASN A 179 16.87 13.96 11.96
N ILE A 180 17.72 13.62 10.99
CA ILE A 180 17.43 12.60 9.98
C ILE A 180 17.18 11.20 10.59
N THR A 181 17.80 10.88 11.73
CA THR A 181 17.60 9.59 12.41
C THR A 181 16.14 9.43 12.83
N PHE A 182 15.52 10.51 13.32
CA PHE A 182 14.11 10.48 13.69
C PHE A 182 13.21 10.23 12.48
N GLU A 183 13.48 10.89 11.34
CA GLU A 183 12.71 10.69 10.10
C GLU A 183 12.81 9.25 9.57
N ILE A 184 14.01 8.65 9.66
CA ILE A 184 14.23 7.24 9.31
C ILE A 184 13.43 6.30 10.23
N ILE A 185 13.46 6.54 11.55
CA ILE A 185 12.68 5.73 12.51
C ILE A 185 11.17 5.91 12.30
N HIS A 186 10.72 7.14 12.03
CA HIS A 186 9.33 7.42 11.71
C HIS A 186 8.86 6.67 10.45
N ALA A 187 9.67 6.65 9.39
CA ALA A 187 9.38 5.87 8.18
C ALA A 187 9.27 4.37 8.46
N TYR A 188 10.18 3.82 9.28
CA TYR A 188 10.13 2.43 9.70
C TYR A 188 8.84 2.10 10.48
N ILE A 189 8.47 2.93 11.45
CA ILE A 189 7.25 2.75 12.25
C ILE A 189 5.99 2.89 11.39
N THR A 190 5.99 3.84 10.45
CA THR A 190 4.91 4.00 9.47
C THR A 190 4.71 2.70 8.68
N GLY A 191 5.78 2.16 8.08
CA GLY A 191 5.69 0.92 7.32
C GLY A 191 5.30 -0.31 8.15
N LEU A 192 5.77 -0.42 9.39
CA LEU A 192 5.34 -1.49 10.30
C LEU A 192 3.84 -1.41 10.61
N LEU A 193 3.35 -0.21 10.96
CA LEU A 193 1.94 -0.02 11.29
C LEU A 193 1.05 -0.28 10.07
N THR A 194 1.38 0.29 8.92
CA THR A 194 0.66 0.03 7.66
C THR A 194 0.62 -1.46 7.35
N HIS A 195 1.74 -2.18 7.52
CA HIS A 195 1.82 -3.61 7.23
C HIS A 195 0.92 -4.45 8.14
N VAL A 196 0.95 -4.18 9.45
CA VAL A 196 0.08 -4.86 10.43
C VAL A 196 -1.40 -4.61 10.13
N VAL A 197 -1.76 -3.40 9.71
CA VAL A 197 -3.16 -3.05 9.37
C VAL A 197 -3.58 -3.68 8.04
N LEU A 198 -2.71 -3.70 7.04
CA LEU A 198 -2.97 -4.29 5.72
C LEU A 198 -3.37 -5.76 5.81
N VAL A 199 -2.69 -6.54 6.65
CA VAL A 199 -2.94 -7.98 6.76
C VAL A 199 -4.08 -8.34 7.71
N ALA A 200 -4.71 -7.36 8.36
CA ALA A 200 -5.81 -7.59 9.30
C ALA A 200 -7.01 -8.32 8.66
N PRO A 201 -7.47 -7.99 7.44
CA PRO A 201 -8.54 -8.77 6.79
C PRO A 201 -8.16 -10.24 6.57
N TRP A 202 -6.89 -10.55 6.31
CA TRP A 202 -6.42 -11.94 6.17
C TRP A 202 -6.44 -12.67 7.50
N PHE A 203 -5.98 -12.03 8.58
CA PHE A 203 -6.08 -12.59 9.92
C PHE A 203 -7.52 -12.89 10.31
N PHE A 204 -8.44 -11.97 10.02
CA PHE A 204 -9.87 -12.18 10.26
C PHE A 204 -10.38 -13.41 9.51
N VAL A 205 -10.09 -13.53 8.22
CA VAL A 205 -10.50 -14.68 7.40
C VAL A 205 -9.97 -16.00 7.97
N ILE A 206 -8.68 -16.09 8.31
CA ILE A 206 -8.08 -17.36 8.78
C ILE A 206 -8.48 -17.78 10.19
N THR A 207 -9.04 -16.85 10.98
CA THR A 207 -9.52 -17.15 12.34
C THR A 207 -11.01 -17.46 12.40
N HIS A 208 -11.77 -17.09 11.36
CA HIS A 208 -13.23 -17.25 11.34
C HIS A 208 -13.74 -18.24 10.29
N LEU A 209 -12.89 -18.63 9.33
CA LEU A 209 -13.26 -19.54 8.25
C LEU A 209 -12.29 -20.72 8.19
N ASN A 210 -12.80 -21.84 7.69
CA ASN A 210 -12.05 -23.09 7.58
C ASN A 210 -11.47 -23.27 6.18
N PHE A 211 -10.36 -23.99 6.11
CA PHE A 211 -9.72 -24.39 4.85
C PHE A 211 -9.52 -25.89 4.86
N SER A 212 -9.90 -26.53 3.76
CA SER A 212 -9.85 -27.98 3.61
C SER A 212 -8.55 -28.42 2.96
N LEU A 213 -7.88 -29.40 3.57
CA LEU A 213 -6.70 -30.03 2.94
C LEU A 213 -7.05 -30.77 1.65
N VAL A 214 -8.21 -31.44 1.58
CA VAL A 214 -8.65 -32.19 0.39
C VAL A 214 -8.92 -31.29 -0.82
N LEU A 215 -9.58 -30.15 -0.60
CA LEU A 215 -9.92 -29.18 -1.65
C LEU A 215 -8.73 -28.28 -2.04
N LEU A 216 -7.64 -28.30 -1.25
CA LEU A 216 -6.48 -27.42 -1.41
C LEU A 216 -5.97 -27.32 -2.85
N PRO A 217 -5.73 -28.41 -3.61
CA PRO A 217 -5.17 -28.31 -4.96
C PRO A 217 -6.08 -27.53 -5.91
N ILE A 218 -7.39 -27.80 -5.87
CA ILE A 218 -8.37 -27.18 -6.75
C ILE A 218 -8.55 -25.71 -6.37
N VAL A 219 -8.70 -25.42 -5.08
CA VAL A 219 -8.87 -24.05 -4.58
C VAL A 219 -7.64 -23.19 -4.90
N CYS A 220 -6.42 -23.72 -4.76
CA CYS A 220 -5.19 -23.02 -5.15
C CYS A 220 -5.15 -22.68 -6.64
N VAL A 221 -5.50 -23.62 -7.52
CA VAL A 221 -5.57 -23.36 -8.97
C VAL A 221 -6.60 -22.29 -9.29
N LEU A 222 -7.79 -22.37 -8.70
CA LEU A 222 -8.85 -21.37 -8.91
C LEU A 222 -8.44 -19.99 -8.41
N ASN A 223 -7.76 -19.89 -7.26
CA ASN A 223 -7.24 -18.63 -6.74
C ASN A 223 -6.21 -18.01 -7.68
N ILE A 224 -5.30 -18.80 -8.26
CA ILE A 224 -4.34 -18.31 -9.26
C ILE A 224 -5.07 -17.77 -10.49
N LEU A 225 -6.09 -18.47 -10.99
CA LEU A 225 -6.89 -18.00 -12.13
C LEU A 225 -7.63 -16.69 -11.82
N ILE A 226 -8.22 -16.57 -10.62
CA ILE A 226 -8.88 -15.35 -10.15
C ILE A 226 -7.87 -14.20 -10.02
N PHE A 227 -6.68 -14.47 -9.48
CA PHE A 227 -5.60 -13.48 -9.36
C PHE A 227 -5.14 -12.98 -10.73
N LEU A 228 -4.82 -13.87 -11.66
CA LEU A 228 -4.42 -13.51 -13.03
C LEU A 228 -5.49 -12.70 -13.77
N ARG A 229 -6.78 -13.02 -13.54
CA ARG A 229 -7.88 -12.20 -14.06
C ARG A 229 -7.88 -10.80 -13.44
N THR A 230 -7.71 -10.72 -12.12
CA THR A 230 -7.72 -9.46 -11.37
C THR A 230 -6.59 -8.52 -11.82
N LEU A 231 -5.41 -9.06 -12.15
CA LEU A 231 -4.28 -8.28 -12.64
C LEU A 231 -4.62 -7.45 -13.90
N LYS A 232 -5.55 -7.89 -14.74
CA LYS A 232 -5.93 -7.17 -15.97
C LYS A 232 -6.56 -5.81 -15.68
N ASP A 233 -7.34 -5.71 -14.61
CA ASP A 233 -8.05 -4.49 -14.20
C ASP A 233 -7.33 -3.74 -13.07
N TYR A 234 -6.20 -4.27 -12.59
CA TYR A 234 -5.54 -3.81 -11.37
C TYR A 234 -5.03 -2.37 -11.48
N ASN A 235 -4.43 -2.00 -12.62
CA ASN A 235 -3.98 -0.61 -12.84
C ASN A 235 -5.14 0.40 -12.78
N ALA A 236 -6.27 0.09 -13.41
CA ALA A 236 -7.42 0.98 -13.41
C ALA A 236 -8.05 1.08 -12.01
N TRP A 237 -8.16 -0.04 -11.30
CA TRP A 237 -8.59 -0.05 -9.91
C TRP A 237 -7.68 0.80 -9.01
N PHE A 238 -6.36 0.58 -9.10
CA PHE A 238 -5.36 1.28 -8.29
C PHE A 238 -5.32 2.77 -8.60
N TYR A 239 -5.29 3.15 -9.88
CA TYR A 239 -5.37 4.56 -10.29
C TYR A 239 -6.56 5.23 -9.61
N ARG A 240 -7.76 4.64 -9.72
CA ARG A 240 -8.98 5.28 -9.20
C ARG A 240 -8.88 5.49 -7.70
N ASP A 241 -8.40 4.48 -6.99
CA ASP A 241 -8.26 4.53 -5.54
C ASP A 241 -7.22 5.56 -5.10
N HIS A 242 -6.05 5.55 -5.74
CA HIS A 242 -4.95 6.46 -5.47
C HIS A 242 -5.29 7.91 -5.83
N TRP A 243 -5.98 8.12 -6.96
CA TRP A 243 -6.48 9.44 -7.36
C TRP A 243 -7.44 10.02 -6.32
N LEU A 244 -8.33 9.20 -5.75
CA LEU A 244 -9.19 9.61 -4.64
C LEU A 244 -8.37 9.94 -3.39
N GLY A 245 -7.37 9.11 -3.07
CA GLY A 245 -6.39 9.33 -2.01
C GLY A 245 -5.77 10.73 -2.03
N HIS A 246 -5.63 11.33 -3.21
CA HIS A 246 -5.07 12.66 -3.39
C HIS A 246 -6.07 13.78 -3.67
N ASN A 247 -7.33 13.48 -4.00
CA ASN A 247 -8.33 14.48 -4.42
C ASN A 247 -9.57 14.57 -3.52
N SER A 248 -9.74 13.63 -2.60
CA SER A 248 -10.72 13.65 -1.51
C SER A 248 -10.00 13.96 -0.19
N GLU A 249 -10.41 15.01 0.52
CA GLU A 249 -9.75 15.42 1.76
C GLU A 249 -9.87 14.35 2.86
N VAL A 250 -11.02 13.67 2.96
CA VAL A 250 -11.22 12.59 3.94
C VAL A 250 -10.41 11.36 3.56
N ASP A 251 -10.38 10.95 2.28
CA ASP A 251 -9.50 9.87 1.83
C ASP A 251 -8.04 10.19 2.16
N PHE A 252 -7.57 11.40 1.85
CA PHE A 252 -6.20 11.78 2.18
C PHE A 252 -5.95 11.73 3.68
N LEU A 253 -6.80 12.37 4.50
CA LEU A 253 -6.55 12.49 5.93
C LEU A 253 -6.60 11.16 6.67
N TYR A 254 -7.53 10.28 6.30
CA TYR A 254 -7.83 9.06 7.05
C TYR A 254 -7.28 7.79 6.42
N LEU A 255 -7.11 7.76 5.09
CA LEU A 255 -6.67 6.57 4.39
C LEU A 255 -5.23 6.73 3.89
N HIS A 256 -4.96 7.70 3.01
CA HIS A 256 -3.77 7.69 2.15
C HIS A 256 -2.59 8.51 2.68
N GLY A 257 -2.86 9.62 3.35
CA GLY A 257 -1.87 10.66 3.66
C GLY A 257 -0.73 10.19 4.55
N THR A 258 -0.92 9.18 5.40
CA THR A 258 0.14 8.66 6.30
C THR A 258 1.31 8.07 5.51
N HIS A 259 1.06 7.57 4.30
CA HIS A 259 2.10 7.12 3.39
C HIS A 259 3.00 8.27 2.90
N HIS A 260 2.42 9.46 2.70
CA HIS A 260 3.16 10.69 2.33
C HIS A 260 3.75 11.41 3.52
N ASP A 261 3.35 11.02 4.72
CA ASP A 261 3.82 11.66 5.92
C ASP A 261 5.28 11.31 6.16
N ALA A 262 5.74 10.09 5.88
CA ALA A 262 7.12 9.68 6.10
C ALA A 262 8.07 9.98 4.93
N ILE A 263 9.39 9.97 5.20
CA ILE A 263 10.39 10.16 4.13
C ILE A 263 10.26 9.09 3.04
N PRO A 264 10.49 9.46 1.77
CA PRO A 264 10.40 8.55 0.65
C PRO A 264 11.54 7.52 0.72
N SER A 265 11.28 6.32 1.24
CA SER A 265 12.22 5.19 1.26
C SER A 265 11.49 3.84 1.33
N GLY A 266 12.19 2.74 1.08
CA GLY A 266 11.58 1.40 1.12
C GLY A 266 10.99 1.03 2.48
N LEU A 267 11.36 1.75 3.54
CA LEU A 267 10.82 1.58 4.89
C LEU A 267 9.30 1.78 4.96
N ILE A 268 8.73 2.63 4.09
CA ILE A 268 7.27 2.90 4.07
C ILE A 268 6.49 1.95 3.15
N GLY A 269 7.18 1.15 2.33
CA GLY A 269 6.56 0.29 1.32
C GLY A 269 5.65 -0.78 1.94
N VAL A 270 4.36 -0.72 1.58
CA VAL A 270 3.28 -1.66 1.91
C VAL A 270 2.12 -1.51 0.89
N SER A 271 2.41 -1.73 -0.38
CA SER A 271 1.52 -1.58 -1.54
C SER A 271 0.97 -0.14 -1.71
N GLY A 272 1.83 0.86 -1.42
CA GLY A 272 1.49 2.29 -1.53
C GLY A 272 0.32 2.74 -0.63
N ASN A 273 0.14 2.10 0.52
CA ASN A 273 -0.99 2.31 1.42
C ASN A 273 -0.65 3.23 2.60
N GLY A 274 -1.59 4.08 3.00
CA GLY A 274 -1.65 4.55 4.39
C GLY A 274 -2.37 3.56 5.32
N PHE A 275 -2.52 3.89 6.61
CA PHE A 275 -2.91 2.92 7.64
C PHE A 275 -4.27 2.27 7.36
N LEU A 276 -5.36 3.03 7.45
CA LEU A 276 -6.70 2.49 7.18
C LEU A 276 -6.88 2.17 5.69
N GLU A 277 -6.13 2.81 4.78
CA GLU A 277 -6.18 2.49 3.35
C GLU A 277 -5.86 1.01 3.10
N GLY A 278 -4.79 0.48 3.72
CA GLY A 278 -4.43 -0.92 3.61
C GLY A 278 -5.57 -1.83 4.08
N PHE A 279 -6.22 -1.51 5.19
CA PHE A 279 -7.40 -2.26 5.64
C PHE A 279 -8.53 -2.20 4.61
N PHE A 280 -8.92 -1.00 4.13
CA PHE A 280 -10.04 -0.84 3.20
C PHE A 280 -9.78 -1.49 1.84
N ARG A 281 -8.58 -1.32 1.27
CA ARG A 281 -8.21 -1.94 -0.01
C ARG A 281 -8.23 -3.46 0.07
N HIS A 282 -7.89 -4.06 1.21
CA HIS A 282 -7.87 -5.51 1.34
C HIS A 282 -9.21 -6.07 1.85
N ALA A 283 -9.94 -5.38 2.71
CA ALA A 283 -11.28 -5.79 3.12
C ALA A 283 -12.31 -5.63 1.99
N MET A 284 -12.17 -4.61 1.15
CA MET A 284 -13.15 -4.17 0.14
C MET A 284 -12.47 -3.69 -1.16
N GLY A 285 -11.56 -4.50 -1.72
CA GLY A 285 -10.93 -4.18 -3.00
C GLY A 285 -10.18 -5.35 -3.62
N GLY A 286 -9.11 -5.79 -2.97
CA GLY A 286 -8.25 -6.89 -3.38
C GLY A 286 -8.82 -8.24 -2.96
N PRO A 287 -8.71 -9.29 -3.81
CA PRO A 287 -9.22 -10.62 -3.50
C PRO A 287 -8.31 -11.41 -2.53
N THR A 288 -7.06 -10.98 -2.35
CA THR A 288 -5.99 -11.75 -1.69
C THR A 288 -6.30 -12.27 -0.28
N PRO A 289 -6.96 -11.52 0.63
CA PRO A 289 -7.31 -12.07 1.95
C PRO A 289 -8.24 -13.28 1.90
N PHE A 290 -9.02 -13.42 0.82
CA PHE A 290 -10.05 -14.46 0.68
C PHE A 290 -9.55 -15.69 -0.06
N PHE A 291 -8.30 -15.66 -0.54
CA PHE A 291 -7.68 -16.84 -1.12
C PHE A 291 -7.29 -17.87 -0.06
N ASN A 292 -6.92 -19.05 -0.53
CA ASN A 292 -6.31 -20.06 0.30
C ASN A 292 -5.01 -19.52 0.93
N PRO A 293 -4.72 -19.81 2.21
CA PRO A 293 -3.63 -19.15 2.92
C PRO A 293 -2.23 -19.39 2.36
N ILE A 294 -2.00 -20.48 1.61
CA ILE A 294 -0.73 -20.68 0.89
C ILE A 294 -0.58 -19.61 -0.20
N ILE A 295 -1.63 -19.41 -1.01
CA ILE A 295 -1.65 -18.41 -2.07
C ILE A 295 -1.59 -17.00 -1.47
N THR A 296 -2.37 -16.72 -0.42
CA THR A 296 -2.34 -15.43 0.29
C THR A 296 -0.95 -15.13 0.85
N PHE A 297 -0.31 -16.10 1.52
CA PHE A 297 1.05 -15.97 2.04
C PHE A 297 2.05 -15.60 0.94
N MET A 298 2.05 -16.34 -0.18
CA MET A 298 2.96 -16.06 -1.29
C MET A 298 2.71 -14.67 -1.89
N LEU A 299 1.45 -14.36 -2.21
CA LEU A 299 1.09 -13.12 -2.86
C LEU A 299 1.37 -11.90 -1.97
N TYR A 300 1.01 -11.91 -0.69
CA TYR A 300 1.35 -10.81 0.21
C TYR A 300 2.84 -10.67 0.45
N THR A 301 3.56 -11.78 0.62
CA THR A 301 5.02 -11.69 0.82
C THR A 301 5.69 -11.08 -0.40
N MET A 302 5.29 -11.50 -1.61
CA MET A 302 5.81 -10.93 -2.85
C MET A 302 5.39 -9.48 -3.06
N ASP A 303 4.10 -9.16 -2.86
CA ASP A 303 3.56 -7.82 -3.08
C ASP A 303 4.20 -6.80 -2.14
N VAL A 304 4.22 -7.08 -0.82
CA VAL A 304 4.82 -6.17 0.16
C VAL A 304 6.33 -6.04 -0.04
N LYS A 305 7.05 -7.14 -0.33
CA LYS A 305 8.49 -7.08 -0.61
C LYS A 305 8.78 -6.25 -1.87
N ASN A 306 8.07 -6.53 -2.97
CA ASN A 306 8.29 -5.81 -4.22
C ASN A 306 7.92 -4.34 -4.07
N ASP A 307 6.88 -4.01 -3.29
CA ASP A 307 6.53 -2.63 -2.99
C ASP A 307 7.62 -1.94 -2.17
N ILE A 308 8.18 -2.59 -1.15
CA ILE A 308 9.36 -2.08 -0.40
C ILE A 308 10.51 -1.75 -1.36
N ASP A 309 10.82 -2.68 -2.28
CA ASP A 309 11.89 -2.48 -3.26
C ASP A 309 11.57 -1.30 -4.19
N PHE A 310 10.36 -1.25 -4.74
CA PHE A 310 9.90 -0.20 -5.65
C PHE A 310 9.71 1.16 -4.95
N HIS A 311 9.60 1.16 -3.62
CA HIS A 311 9.58 2.34 -2.77
C HIS A 311 10.98 2.77 -2.31
N GLN A 312 12.06 2.12 -2.76
CA GLN A 312 13.41 2.59 -2.43
C GLN A 312 13.81 3.80 -3.28
N TYR A 313 13.42 4.96 -2.78
CA TYR A 313 13.62 6.24 -3.46
C TYR A 313 14.95 6.93 -3.12
N ILE A 314 15.74 6.38 -2.18
CA ILE A 314 17.04 6.90 -1.79
C ILE A 314 18.13 6.15 -2.58
N PRO A 315 18.72 6.76 -3.63
CA PRO A 315 19.73 6.10 -4.44
C PRO A 315 20.96 5.71 -3.62
N GLY A 316 21.59 4.58 -3.93
CA GLY A 316 22.79 4.11 -3.23
C GLY A 316 22.56 3.45 -1.86
N VAL A 317 21.34 3.49 -1.30
CA VAL A 317 21.00 2.82 -0.03
C VAL A 317 20.16 1.57 -0.33
N PHE A 318 20.39 0.49 0.41
CA PHE A 318 19.65 -0.76 0.27
C PHE A 318 18.14 -0.58 0.58
N PRO A 319 17.21 -1.19 -0.19
CA PRO A 319 17.45 -2.11 -1.32
C PRO A 319 17.76 -1.39 -2.64
N LYS A 320 18.93 -1.66 -3.25
CA LYS A 320 19.35 -0.92 -4.44
C LYS A 320 18.53 -1.32 -5.67
N LEU A 321 17.83 -0.36 -6.27
CA LEU A 321 17.25 -0.51 -7.60
C LEU A 321 18.26 -0.15 -8.68
N THR A 322 18.18 -0.79 -9.84
CA THR A 322 19.02 -0.44 -11.00
C THR A 322 18.56 0.88 -11.61
N ARG A 323 19.47 1.57 -12.31
CA ARG A 323 19.11 2.75 -13.09
C ARG A 323 18.02 2.43 -14.11
N GLU A 324 18.17 1.31 -14.79
CA GLU A 324 17.23 0.81 -15.79
C GLU A 324 15.81 0.64 -15.23
N PHE A 325 15.68 0.18 -13.98
CA PHE A 325 14.37 0.10 -13.33
C PHE A 325 13.75 1.48 -13.10
N ASN A 326 14.55 2.46 -12.65
CA ASN A 326 14.11 3.85 -12.44
C ASN A 326 13.76 4.59 -13.75
N GLU A 327 14.19 4.07 -14.89
CA GLU A 327 13.84 4.57 -16.20
C GLU A 327 12.46 4.13 -16.69
N ILE A 328 11.92 3.04 -16.14
CA ILE A 328 10.63 2.46 -16.53
C ILE A 328 9.56 2.59 -15.45
N GLN A 329 9.88 3.21 -14.30
CA GLN A 329 8.97 3.41 -13.17
C GLN A 329 9.02 4.88 -12.72
N GLN A 330 7.86 5.51 -12.65
CA GLN A 330 7.72 6.93 -12.26
C GLN A 330 6.75 7.17 -11.10
N HIS A 331 6.06 6.15 -10.60
CA HIS A 331 5.12 6.30 -9.48
C HIS A 331 5.78 7.00 -8.30
N SER A 332 6.99 6.57 -7.95
CA SER A 332 7.87 7.13 -6.92
C SER A 332 7.98 8.65 -6.89
N ILE A 333 8.00 9.30 -8.06
CA ILE A 333 8.32 10.72 -8.21
C ILE A 333 7.32 11.59 -7.46
N HIS A 334 6.07 11.13 -7.29
CA HIS A 334 5.07 11.92 -6.62
C HIS A 334 5.34 12.13 -5.14
N HIS A 335 6.07 11.23 -4.47
CA HIS A 335 6.50 11.41 -3.07
C HIS A 335 7.53 12.54 -2.90
N PHE A 336 8.11 13.04 -3.98
CA PHE A 336 8.89 14.27 -4.01
C PHE A 336 8.01 15.51 -4.31
N GLY A 337 6.73 15.47 -3.96
CA GLY A 337 5.82 16.62 -4.04
C GLY A 337 5.13 16.80 -5.41
N LYS A 338 5.08 15.75 -6.23
CA LYS A 338 4.61 15.84 -7.63
C LYS A 338 3.53 14.81 -7.96
N LEU A 339 2.27 15.10 -7.66
CA LEU A 339 1.08 14.23 -7.74
C LEU A 339 0.85 13.26 -8.93
N LYS A 340 1.60 13.30 -10.03
CA LYS A 340 1.43 12.41 -11.18
C LYS A 340 2.72 11.60 -11.42
N PRO A 341 2.63 10.33 -11.84
CA PRO A 341 1.40 9.59 -12.19
C PRO A 341 0.60 9.08 -10.97
N TYR A 342 -0.70 8.85 -11.16
CA TYR A 342 -1.60 8.24 -10.17
C TYR A 342 -1.72 6.72 -10.33
N GLY A 343 -1.50 6.16 -11.52
CA GLY A 343 -1.39 4.72 -11.70
C GLY A 343 -0.06 4.15 -11.18
N PHE A 344 0.23 2.89 -11.51
CA PHE A 344 1.54 2.28 -11.22
C PHE A 344 2.71 2.98 -11.93
N GLY A 345 2.42 3.79 -12.96
CA GLY A 345 3.42 4.62 -13.62
C GLY A 345 4.57 3.80 -14.21
N LEU A 346 4.25 2.67 -14.86
CA LEU A 346 5.20 1.81 -15.54
C LEU A 346 5.14 1.98 -17.06
N ASN A 347 6.29 1.91 -17.71
CA ASN A 347 6.41 1.91 -19.17
C ASN A 347 7.47 0.91 -19.65
N PHE A 348 7.00 -0.27 -20.06
CA PHE A 348 7.84 -1.35 -20.58
C PHE A 348 8.00 -1.34 -22.11
N ASP A 349 7.49 -0.31 -22.81
CA ASP A 349 7.61 -0.20 -24.28
C ASP A 349 8.96 0.38 -24.73
N LYS A 350 9.94 0.53 -23.82
CA LYS A 350 11.25 1.04 -24.17
C LYS A 350 11.99 0.05 -25.09
N PRO A 351 12.44 0.47 -26.28
CA PRO A 351 13.46 -0.28 -26.99
C PRO A 351 14.69 -0.33 -26.08
N ASP A 352 15.35 -1.47 -25.99
CA ASP A 352 16.58 -1.69 -25.20
C ASP A 352 16.41 -2.06 -23.71
N LEU A 353 15.24 -2.53 -23.27
CA LEU A 353 15.14 -3.19 -21.97
C LEU A 353 15.90 -4.52 -21.94
N SER A 354 16.66 -4.73 -20.88
CA SER A 354 17.42 -5.95 -20.61
C SER A 354 16.50 -7.17 -20.53
N GLU A 355 17.03 -8.32 -20.95
CA GLU A 355 16.27 -9.58 -20.91
C GLU A 355 15.81 -9.93 -19.49
N ASP A 356 16.58 -9.56 -18.47
CA ASP A 356 16.27 -9.87 -17.07
C ASP A 356 15.02 -9.11 -16.62
N ILE A 357 14.90 -7.82 -16.95
CA ILE A 357 13.68 -7.04 -16.68
C ILE A 357 12.51 -7.62 -17.48
N GLN A 358 12.69 -7.93 -18.77
CA GLN A 358 11.61 -8.51 -19.57
C GLN A 358 11.10 -9.85 -19.01
N LYS A 359 12.02 -10.71 -18.54
CA LYS A 359 11.68 -12.00 -17.91
C LYS A 359 10.93 -11.82 -16.59
N GLN A 360 11.38 -10.91 -15.73
CA GLN A 360 10.71 -10.60 -14.45
C GLN A 360 9.25 -10.19 -14.65
N PHE A 361 8.96 -9.44 -15.72
CA PHE A 361 7.64 -8.89 -15.95
C PHE A 361 6.77 -9.70 -16.93
N LYS A 362 7.27 -10.82 -17.46
CA LYS A 362 6.59 -11.62 -18.49
C LYS A 362 5.15 -11.99 -18.12
N ILE A 363 4.91 -12.32 -16.85
CA ILE A 363 3.61 -12.78 -16.33
C ILE A 363 2.59 -11.65 -16.15
N PHE A 364 3.01 -10.38 -16.16
CA PHE A 364 2.08 -9.26 -15.99
C PHE A 364 1.33 -8.98 -17.30
N PRO A 365 0.04 -8.61 -17.23
CA PRO A 365 -0.71 -8.15 -18.38
C PRO A 365 -0.19 -6.80 -18.89
N ASP A 366 -0.43 -6.52 -20.17
CA ASP A 366 0.01 -5.29 -20.83
C ASP A 366 -0.56 -4.03 -20.15
N SER A 367 -1.75 -4.12 -19.56
CA SER A 367 -2.37 -3.03 -18.79
C SER A 367 -1.57 -2.59 -17.56
N LEU A 368 -0.74 -3.48 -17.00
CA LEU A 368 0.19 -3.15 -15.91
C LEU A 368 1.56 -2.74 -16.45
N LYS A 369 2.08 -3.47 -17.45
CA LYS A 369 3.36 -3.17 -18.12
C LYS A 369 3.36 -1.77 -18.78
N GLN A 370 2.22 -1.29 -19.23
CA GLN A 370 2.07 0.03 -19.85
C GLN A 370 1.11 0.90 -19.03
N SER A 371 1.17 0.77 -17.70
CA SER A 371 0.24 1.44 -16.81
C SER A 371 0.22 2.96 -16.94
N ALA A 372 1.32 3.57 -17.39
CA ALA A 372 1.41 4.99 -17.70
C ALA A 372 0.39 5.46 -18.76
N LYS A 373 0.04 4.62 -19.74
CA LYS A 373 -0.91 5.01 -20.80
C LYS A 373 -2.26 5.44 -20.24
N LEU A 374 -2.70 4.80 -19.15
CA LEU A 374 -3.93 5.18 -18.47
C LEU A 374 -3.83 6.59 -17.85
N ASP A 375 -2.68 6.94 -17.27
CA ASP A 375 -2.41 8.29 -16.77
C ASP A 375 -2.40 9.34 -17.88
N GLU A 376 -1.77 9.03 -19.02
CA GLU A 376 -1.74 9.89 -20.20
C GLU A 376 -3.15 10.15 -20.73
N GLU A 377 -3.95 9.09 -20.88
CA GLU A 377 -5.34 9.20 -21.34
C GLU A 377 -6.23 10.00 -20.39
N LEU A 378 -6.13 9.74 -19.08
CA LEU A 378 -7.02 10.33 -18.09
C LEU A 378 -6.68 11.77 -17.74
N ASN A 379 -5.40 12.11 -17.65
CA ASN A 379 -4.98 13.38 -17.07
C ASN A 379 -3.92 14.12 -17.89
N GLY A 380 -3.57 13.64 -19.08
CA GLY A 380 -2.55 14.26 -19.93
C GLY A 380 -1.15 14.17 -19.34
N PHE A 381 -0.88 13.15 -18.51
CA PHE A 381 0.48 12.82 -18.09
C PHE A 381 1.38 12.65 -19.32
N GLN A 382 2.67 12.92 -19.16
CA GLN A 382 3.68 12.70 -20.20
C GLN A 382 4.81 11.92 -19.55
N TRP A 383 5.17 10.77 -20.13
CA TRP A 383 6.27 9.95 -19.63
C TRP A 383 7.58 10.76 -19.58
N ASP A 384 8.03 11.30 -20.71
CA ASP A 384 9.30 12.03 -20.81
C ASP A 384 9.20 13.49 -20.36
N ASN A 385 8.85 13.70 -19.10
CA ASN A 385 8.72 15.03 -18.51
C ASN A 385 10.00 15.48 -17.78
N SER A 386 10.11 16.79 -17.52
CA SER A 386 11.29 17.38 -16.85
C SER A 386 11.53 16.84 -15.43
N LYS A 387 10.50 16.32 -14.76
CA LYS A 387 10.61 15.77 -13.39
C LYS A 387 11.23 14.38 -13.40
N HIS A 388 10.91 13.55 -14.40
CA HIS A 388 11.57 12.26 -14.55
C HIS A 388 13.06 12.43 -14.84
N LYS A 389 13.41 13.36 -15.75
CA LYS A 389 14.81 13.71 -16.03
C LYS A 389 15.55 14.16 -14.77
N TRP A 390 14.95 15.08 -14.00
CA TRP A 390 15.49 15.50 -12.71
C TRP A 390 15.69 14.32 -11.74
N TYR A 391 14.73 13.41 -11.65
CA TYR A 391 14.84 12.24 -10.76
C TYR A 391 15.99 11.32 -11.18
N LEU A 392 16.16 11.09 -12.48
CA LEU A 392 17.28 10.30 -12.99
C LEU A 392 18.64 10.97 -12.76
N GLU A 393 18.73 12.30 -12.88
CA GLU A 393 19.94 13.06 -12.54
C GLU A 393 20.26 12.96 -11.03
N LEU A 394 19.23 13.02 -10.17
CA LEU A 394 19.36 12.80 -8.73
C LEU A 394 19.87 11.37 -8.46
N PHE A 395 19.31 10.39 -9.14
CA PHE A 395 19.75 9.00 -9.05
C PHE A 395 21.22 8.85 -9.44
N ASP A 396 21.62 9.35 -10.59
CA ASP A 396 23.01 9.28 -11.08
C ASP A 396 24.00 9.97 -10.14
N LYS A 397 23.60 11.09 -9.52
CA LYS A 397 24.43 11.83 -8.57
C LYS A 397 24.76 11.02 -7.31
N TYR A 398 23.78 10.26 -6.80
CA TYR A 398 23.85 9.62 -5.48
C TYR A 398 23.97 8.09 -5.53
N ASN A 399 23.76 7.46 -6.68
CA ASN A 399 23.91 6.02 -6.86
C ASN A 399 25.39 5.65 -7.04
N LYS A 400 26.13 5.62 -5.93
CA LYS A 400 27.54 5.18 -5.87
C LYS A 400 27.70 3.77 -5.31
#